data_AF-A0A412WPW0-F1
#
_entry.id   AF-A0A412WPW0-F1
#
_cell.length_a   1.000
_cell.length_b   1.000
_cell.length_c   1.000
_cell.angle_alpha   90.00
_cell.angle_beta   90.00
_cell.angle_gamma   90.00
#
_symmetry.space_group_name_H-M   'P 1'
#
loop_
_entity.id
_entity.type
_entity.pdbx_description
1 polymer ?
#
loop_
_entity_poly.entity_id
_entity_poly.type
_entity_poly.pdbx_seq_one_letter_code
_entity_poly.pdbx_strand_id
1 'polypeptide(L)'
;MKNKNILILIISFIILLVACSALSMSAVASNYRYTWVAMNPWNGVEGIAFTVGYFLHTGKTVSMLITIGLLLVIWWRLYALIHRTFIR
;
A
#
# COMPACT_ATOMS: atom_id res chain seq x y z
N MET A 1 -13.61 -23.86 -5.88
CA MET A 1 -12.75 -22.68 -5.68
C MET A 1 -11.87 -22.51 -6.91
N LYS A 2 -12.04 -21.43 -7.67
CA LYS A 2 -11.21 -21.17 -8.87
C LYS A 2 -9.75 -21.06 -8.42
N ASN A 3 -8.84 -21.80 -9.05
CA ASN A 3 -7.42 -21.86 -8.66
C ASN A 3 -6.87 -20.43 -8.59
N LYS A 4 -6.60 -19.91 -7.39
CA LYS A 4 -6.03 -18.57 -7.24
C LYS A 4 -4.65 -18.61 -7.86
N ASN A 5 -4.43 -17.81 -8.90
CA ASN A 5 -3.10 -17.70 -9.49
C ASN A 5 -2.16 -16.99 -8.51
N ILE A 6 -1.35 -17.78 -7.79
CA ILE A 6 -0.42 -17.30 -6.74
C ILE A 6 0.57 -16.30 -7.31
N LEU A 7 1.00 -16.48 -8.57
CA LEU A 7 1.94 -15.58 -9.22
C LEU A 7 1.34 -14.17 -9.38
N ILE A 8 0.09 -14.07 -9.82
CA ILE A 8 -0.61 -12.78 -9.92
C ILE A 8 -0.82 -12.15 -8.53
N LEU A 9 -1.08 -12.96 -7.51
CA LEU A 9 -1.23 -12.49 -6.13
C LEU A 9 0.08 -11.83 -5.64
N ILE A 10 1.22 -12.47 -5.88
CA ILE A 10 2.54 -11.93 -5.52
C ILE A 10 2.84 -10.64 -6.31
N ILE A 11 2.60 -10.63 -7.63
CA ILE A 11 2.84 -9.44 -8.47
C ILE A 11 1.99 -8.26 -7.98
N SER A 12 0.70 -8.48 -7.71
CA SER A 12 -0.17 -7.43 -7.19
C SER A 12 0.29 -6.88 -5.84
N PHE A 13 0.90 -7.72 -4.99
CA PHE A 13 1.46 -7.29 -3.71
C PHE A 13 2.71 -6.42 -3.91
N ILE A 14 3.60 -6.83 -4.82
CA ILE A 14 4.81 -6.06 -5.16
C ILE A 14 4.42 -4.67 -5.70
N ILE A 15 3.41 -4.59 -6.57
CA ILE A 15 2.90 -3.31 -7.10
C ILE A 15 2.43 -2.41 -5.96
N LEU A 16 1.70 -2.96 -4.97
CA LEU A 16 1.26 -2.19 -3.81
C LEU A 16 2.44 -1.68 -2.98
N LEU A 17 3.46 -2.51 -2.74
CA LEU A 17 4.67 -2.09 -2.03
C LEU A 17 5.38 -0.93 -2.76
N VAL A 18 5.53 -1.04 -4.08
CA VAL A 18 6.13 0.01 -4.91
C VAL A 18 5.32 1.31 -4.82
N ALA A 19 3.99 1.23 -4.82
CA ALA A 19 3.12 2.39 -4.64
C ALA A 19 3.32 3.06 -3.27
N CYS A 20 3.41 2.28 -2.18
CA CYS A 20 3.70 2.81 -0.84
C CYS A 20 5.10 3.44 -0.75
N SER A 21 6.10 2.84 -1.38
CA SER A 21 7.45 3.43 -1.48
C SER A 21 7.42 4.76 -2.23
N ALA A 22 6.73 4.83 -3.37
CA ALA A 22 6.60 6.06 -4.15
C ALA A 22 5.89 7.17 -3.37
N LEU A 23 4.83 6.83 -2.63
CA LEU A 23 4.15 7.75 -1.73
C LEU A 23 5.09 8.28 -0.65
N SER A 24 5.85 7.40 0.03
CA SER A 24 6.84 7.79 1.02
C SER A 24 7.87 8.78 0.45
N MET A 25 8.44 8.47 -0.71
CA MET A 25 9.39 9.34 -1.41
C MET A 25 8.78 10.70 -1.78
N SER A 26 7.50 10.73 -2.16
CA SER A 26 6.83 11.97 -2.53
C SER A 26 6.64 12.92 -1.34
N ALA A 27 6.49 12.38 -0.13
CA ALA A 27 6.19 13.11 1.10
C ALA A 27 7.42 13.61 1.86
N VAL A 28 8.64 13.22 1.46
CA VAL A 28 9.90 13.66 2.08
C VAL A 28 10.59 14.79 1.30
N ALA A 29 11.52 15.47 1.96
CA ALA A 29 12.33 16.53 1.37
C ALA A 29 13.16 16.02 0.17
N SER A 30 13.40 16.90 -0.81
CA SER A 30 14.02 16.56 -2.11
C SER A 30 15.40 15.92 -1.98
N ASN A 31 16.21 16.40 -1.04
CA ASN A 31 17.55 15.88 -0.73
C ASN A 31 17.54 14.47 -0.12
N TYR A 32 16.40 14.00 0.39
CA TYR A 32 16.25 12.70 1.04
C TYR A 32 15.45 11.68 0.19
N ARG A 33 14.79 12.17 -0.86
CA ARG A 33 13.77 11.44 -1.65
C ARG A 33 14.23 10.10 -2.21
N TYR A 34 15.50 9.97 -2.62
CA TYR A 34 16.03 8.75 -3.24
C TYR A 34 16.91 7.91 -2.31
N THR A 35 16.75 8.09 -0.99
CA THR A 35 17.44 7.27 0.00
C THR A 35 16.69 5.97 0.28
N TRP A 36 17.40 4.92 0.71
CA TRP A 36 16.78 3.67 1.14
C TRP A 36 15.73 3.85 2.24
N VAL A 37 15.96 4.82 3.13
CA VAL A 37 15.02 5.15 4.21
C VAL A 37 13.76 5.79 3.64
N ALA A 38 13.88 6.75 2.72
CA ALA A 38 12.72 7.35 2.05
C ALA A 38 11.94 6.35 1.19
N MET A 39 12.62 5.36 0.62
CA MET A 39 11.99 4.31 -0.19
C MET A 39 11.29 3.22 0.64
N ASN A 40 11.43 3.24 1.98
CA ASN A 40 10.78 2.25 2.82
C ASN A 40 9.24 2.35 2.67
N PRO A 41 8.56 1.31 2.14
CA PRO A 41 7.12 1.34 1.95
C PRO A 41 6.36 1.50 3.28
N TRP A 42 6.95 1.09 4.40
CA TRP A 42 6.34 1.26 5.72
C TRP A 42 6.13 2.72 6.09
N ASN A 43 7.04 3.62 5.71
CA ASN A 43 6.87 5.05 5.93
C ASN A 43 5.65 5.59 5.18
N GLY A 44 5.36 5.04 3.99
CA GLY A 44 4.15 5.35 3.24
C GLY A 44 2.89 4.87 3.96
N VAL A 45 2.92 3.66 4.54
CA VAL A 45 1.83 3.11 5.36
C VAL A 45 1.60 3.98 6.60
N GLU A 46 2.65 4.38 7.31
CA GLU A 46 2.56 5.27 8.47
C GLU A 46 2.00 6.65 8.09
N GLY A 47 2.39 7.19 6.94
CA GLY A 47 1.82 8.43 6.41
C GLY A 47 0.32 8.32 6.12
N ILE A 48 -0.14 7.20 5.56
CA ILE A 48 -1.58 6.95 5.37
C ILE A 48 -2.28 6.82 6.73
N ALA A 49 -1.70 6.09 7.68
CA ALA A 49 -2.26 5.93 9.03
C ALA A 49 -2.33 7.25 9.81
N PHE A 50 -1.34 8.11 9.63
CA PHE A 50 -1.37 9.47 10.14
C PHE A 50 -2.52 10.27 9.53
N THR A 51 -2.67 10.21 8.20
CA THR A 51 -3.74 10.91 7.46
C THR A 51 -5.12 10.45 7.91
N VAL A 52 -5.32 9.13 8.03
CA VAL A 52 -6.56 8.53 8.54
C VAL A 52 -6.85 9.01 9.97
N GLY A 53 -5.83 8.98 10.84
CA GLY A 53 -5.98 9.43 12.23
C GLY A 53 -6.31 10.92 12.33
N TYR A 54 -5.68 11.74 11.50
CA TYR A 54 -5.92 13.18 11.43
C TYR A 54 -7.35 13.51 11.02
N PHE A 55 -7.88 12.87 9.96
CA PHE A 55 -9.22 13.15 9.45
C PHE A 55 -10.36 12.49 10.21
N LEU A 56 -10.14 11.28 10.75
CA LEU A 56 -11.18 10.53 11.46
C LEU A 56 -11.16 10.77 12.98
N HIS A 57 -10.22 11.59 13.47
CA HIS A 57 -10.01 11.84 14.90
C HIS A 57 -9.88 10.56 15.74
N THR A 58 -9.20 9.55 15.18
CA THR A 58 -9.01 8.25 15.84
C THR A 58 -7.64 8.15 16.50
N GLY A 59 -7.53 7.34 17.55
CA GLY A 59 -6.24 7.00 18.14
C GLY A 59 -5.31 6.24 17.19
N LYS A 60 -4.00 6.29 17.45
CA LYS A 60 -2.94 5.70 16.60
C LYS A 60 -3.19 4.24 16.23
N THR A 61 -3.61 3.41 17.19
CA THR A 61 -3.88 1.98 16.95
C THR A 61 -5.04 1.77 15.98
N VAL A 62 -6.12 2.55 16.16
CA VAL A 62 -7.32 2.45 15.33
C VAL A 62 -7.02 2.92 13.91
N SER A 63 -6.29 4.03 13.75
CA SER A 63 -5.90 4.51 12.42
C SER A 63 -4.98 3.55 11.67
N MET A 64 -4.07 2.88 12.38
CA MET A 64 -3.20 1.84 11.82
C MET A 64 -4.02 0.64 11.33
N LEU A 65 -4.97 0.16 12.12
CA LEU A 65 -5.85 -0.96 11.75
C LEU A 65 -6.71 -0.64 10.54
N ILE A 66 -7.31 0.56 10.51
CA ILE A 66 -8.08 1.03 9.36
C ILE A 66 -7.19 1.08 8.11
N THR A 67 -5.98 1.60 8.24
CA THR A 67 -5.02 1.71 7.13
C THR A 67 -4.62 0.34 6.58
N ILE A 68 -4.30 -0.62 7.45
CA ILE A 68 -4.01 -1.99 7.03
C ILE A 68 -5.23 -2.60 6.31
N GLY A 69 -6.44 -2.41 6.85
CA GLY A 69 -7.68 -2.85 6.22
C GLY A 69 -7.87 -2.26 4.82
N LEU A 70 -7.65 -0.95 4.66
CA LEU A 70 -7.72 -0.27 3.36
C LEU A 70 -6.70 -0.83 2.37
N LEU A 71 -5.45 -1.04 2.80
CA LEU A 71 -4.39 -1.61 1.96
C LEU A 71 -4.71 -3.04 1.52
N LEU A 72 -5.30 -3.87 2.40
CA LEU A 72 -5.76 -5.22 2.04
C LEU A 72 -6.87 -5.19 1.00
N VAL A 73 -7.82 -4.25 1.11
CA VAL A 73 -8.89 -4.07 0.12
C VAL A 73 -8.32 -3.62 -1.22
N ILE A 74 -7.39 -2.64 -1.22
CA ILE A 74 -6.71 -2.17 -2.44
C ILE A 74 -5.91 -3.31 -3.08
N TRP A 75 -5.17 -4.08 -2.29
CA TRP A 75 -4.42 -5.23 -2.78
C TRP A 75 -5.33 -6.25 -3.46
N TRP A 76 -6.45 -6.59 -2.82
CA TRP A 76 -7.44 -7.52 -3.38
C TRP A 76 -8.03 -7.01 -4.69
N ARG A 77 -8.32 -5.70 -4.78
CA ARG A 77 -8.79 -5.07 -6.01
C ARG A 77 -7.73 -5.12 -7.12
N LEU A 78 -6.47 -4.81 -6.81
CA LEU A 78 -5.36 -4.92 -7.75
C LEU A 78 -5.21 -6.35 -8.28
N TYR A 79 -5.23 -7.34 -7.38
CA TYR A 79 -5.21 -8.76 -7.76
C TYR A 79 -6.35 -9.11 -8.74
N ALA A 80 -7.59 -8.73 -8.40
CA ALA A 80 -8.76 -9.03 -9.22
C ALA A 80 -8.70 -8.37 -10.61
N LEU A 81 -8.20 -7.12 -10.68
CA LEU A 81 -8.01 -6.40 -11.94
C LEU A 81 -6.96 -7.07 -12.82
N ILE A 82 -5.77 -7.36 -12.28
CA ILE A 82 -4.69 -8.02 -13.03
C ILE A 82 -5.13 -9.41 -13.47
N HIS A 83 -5.75 -10.18 -12.58
CA HIS A 83 -6.28 -11.51 -12.92
C HIS A 83 -7.28 -11.44 -14.09
N ARG A 84 -8.20 -10.47 -14.08
CA ARG A 84 -9.18 -10.30 -15.17
C ARG A 84 -8.53 -9.92 -16.50
N THR A 85 -7.48 -9.11 -16.46
CA THR A 85 -6.80 -8.63 -17.67
C THR A 85 -5.92 -9.70 -18.31
N PHE A 86 -5.19 -10.48 -17.50
CA PHE A 86 -4.19 -11.44 -17.99
C PHE A 86 -4.70 -12.89 -18.11
N ILE A 87 -5.75 -13.26 -17.39
CA ILE A 87 -6.37 -14.61 -17.43
C ILE A 87 -7.81 -14.47 -17.94
N ARG A 88 -7.94 -13.93 -19.16
CA ARG A 88 -9.21 -13.95 -19.89
C ARG A 88 -9.41 -15.32 -20.52
#